data_AF-A0A3D1QCJ2-F1
#
_entry.id   AF-A0A3D1QCJ2-F1
#
_cell.length_a   1.000
_cell.length_b   1.000
_cell.length_c   1.000
_cell.angle_alpha   90.00
_cell.angle_beta   90.00
_cell.angle_gamma   90.00
#
_symmetry.space_group_name_H-M   'P 1'
#
loop_
_entity.id
_entity.type
_entity.pdbx_description
1 polymer ?
#
loop_
_entity_poly.entity_id
_entity_poly.type
_entity_poly.pdbx_seq_one_letter_code
_entity_poly.pdbx_strand_id
1 'polypeptide(L)'
;SPVMSRVVDFAAQGGLVLGICNGFQILLEAGLLPGAMLRNRTLRFICKPVHLKVKNTETPFTRTLQEHQVLRVPIAHGEGNYYCDDKTLKELENNRQIVFTYCTPEGIENDAANPNGSLANIAGITNKAGNVLGMMPHPERCSESVMGGVDGYPIFAAMISWLQEVGR
;
A
#
# COMPACT_ATOMS: atom_id res chain seq x y z
N SER A 1 17.10 10.66 -11.25
CA SER A 1 16.10 11.14 -12.22
C SER A 1 15.65 12.54 -11.82
N PRO A 2 15.67 13.55 -12.72
CA PRO A 2 15.26 14.92 -12.41
C PRO A 2 13.77 15.06 -12.06
N VAL A 3 12.93 14.06 -12.38
CA VAL A 3 11.50 14.06 -11.98
C VAL A 3 11.34 13.72 -10.49
N MET A 4 12.20 12.86 -9.93
CA MET A 4 12.04 12.41 -8.56
C MET A 4 12.25 13.53 -7.54
N SER A 5 13.13 14.51 -7.82
CA SER A 5 13.26 15.67 -6.93
C SER A 5 11.94 16.44 -6.82
N ARG A 6 11.21 16.61 -7.93
CA ARG A 6 9.90 17.27 -7.93
C ARG A 6 8.85 16.47 -7.16
N VAL A 7 8.87 15.15 -7.24
CA VAL A 7 7.96 14.28 -6.46
C VAL A 7 8.26 14.41 -4.97
N VAL A 8 9.54 14.42 -4.59
CA VAL A 8 9.96 14.63 -3.20
C VAL A 8 9.52 16.00 -2.68
N ASP A 9 9.75 17.06 -3.46
CA ASP A 9 9.32 18.41 -3.11
C ASP A 9 7.79 18.49 -2.92
N PHE A 10 7.03 17.88 -3.82
CA PHE A 10 5.56 17.83 -3.75
C PHE A 10 5.07 17.07 -2.51
N ALA A 11 5.68 15.92 -2.20
CA ALA A 11 5.37 15.16 -1.00
C ALA A 11 5.71 15.94 0.28
N ALA A 12 6.84 16.67 0.30
CA ALA A 12 7.24 17.50 1.44
C ALA A 12 6.27 18.66 1.69
N GLN A 13 5.58 19.14 0.65
CA GLN A 13 4.53 20.17 0.74
C GLN A 13 3.15 19.61 1.14
N GLY A 14 3.05 18.32 1.47
CA GLY A 14 1.79 17.67 1.86
C GLY A 14 0.97 17.14 0.68
N GLY A 15 1.50 17.17 -0.54
CA GLY A 15 0.85 16.61 -1.71
C GLY A 15 0.65 15.09 -1.60
N LEU A 16 -0.44 14.57 -2.15
CA LEU A 16 -0.74 13.13 -2.10
C LEU A 16 0.07 12.36 -3.16
N VAL A 17 0.86 11.38 -2.72
CA VAL A 17 1.64 10.51 -3.60
C VAL A 17 1.23 9.06 -3.39
N LEU A 18 0.87 8.37 -4.48
CA LEU A 18 0.50 6.96 -4.47
C LEU A 18 1.47 6.16 -5.35
N GLY A 19 2.22 5.24 -4.74
CA GLY A 19 3.10 4.31 -5.43
C GLY A 19 2.53 2.89 -5.45
N ILE A 20 2.18 2.39 -6.63
CA ILE A 20 1.60 1.05 -6.83
C ILE A 20 2.63 0.10 -7.45
N CYS A 21 2.81 -1.08 -6.88
CA CYS A 21 3.76 -2.12 -7.31
C CYS A 21 5.18 -1.54 -7.49
N ASN A 22 5.63 -1.34 -8.73
CA ASN A 22 6.93 -0.71 -9.01
C ASN A 22 7.02 0.73 -8.48
N GLY A 23 5.89 1.44 -8.40
CA GLY A 23 5.84 2.75 -7.75
C GLY A 23 6.22 2.67 -6.27
N PHE A 24 5.80 1.62 -5.55
CA PHE A 24 6.19 1.43 -4.15
C PHE A 24 7.69 1.19 -4.02
N GLN A 25 8.26 0.34 -4.88
CA GLN A 25 9.71 0.13 -4.95
C GLN A 25 10.46 1.45 -5.14
N ILE A 26 10.02 2.29 -6.08
CA ILE A 26 10.63 3.61 -6.33
C ILE A 26 10.54 4.52 -5.10
N LEU A 27 9.42 4.53 -4.37
CA LEU A 27 9.26 5.35 -3.16
C LEU A 27 10.21 4.92 -2.02
N LEU A 28 10.47 3.62 -1.90
CA LEU A 28 11.45 3.07 -0.95
C LEU A 28 12.88 3.50 -1.32
N GLU A 29 13.28 3.28 -2.57
CA GLU A 29 14.60 3.66 -3.09
C GLU A 29 14.84 5.19 -3.06
N ALA A 30 13.77 5.98 -3.17
CA ALA A 30 13.83 7.43 -3.04
C ALA A 30 13.87 7.93 -1.59
N GLY A 31 13.73 7.05 -0.60
CA GLY A 31 13.68 7.42 0.82
C GLY A 31 12.40 8.12 1.26
N LEU A 32 11.35 8.10 0.43
CA LEU A 32 10.03 8.65 0.79
C LEU A 32 9.25 7.70 1.70
N LEU A 33 9.57 6.41 1.65
CA LEU A 33 9.05 5.37 2.52
C LEU A 33 10.23 4.57 3.11
N PRO A 34 10.12 4.09 4.36
CA PRO A 34 11.16 3.27 4.95
C PRO A 34 11.06 1.80 4.51
N GLY A 35 12.17 1.07 4.59
CA GLY A 35 12.25 -0.36 4.25
C GLY A 35 12.77 -0.60 2.83
N ALA A 36 12.65 -1.85 2.37
CA ALA A 36 13.11 -2.29 1.05
C ALA A 36 12.23 -3.42 0.50
N MET A 37 12.34 -3.66 -0.80
CA MET A 37 11.70 -4.81 -1.46
C MET A 37 12.73 -5.89 -1.77
N LEU A 38 12.42 -7.11 -1.33
CA LEU A 38 13.17 -8.30 -1.66
C LEU A 38 12.44 -9.10 -2.75
N ARG A 39 13.14 -10.09 -3.31
CA ARG A 39 12.51 -11.12 -4.14
C ARG A 39 11.46 -11.87 -3.34
N ASN A 40 10.37 -12.25 -4.02
CA ASN A 40 9.35 -13.12 -3.43
C ASN A 40 10.02 -14.37 -2.84
N ARG A 41 9.54 -14.88 -1.70
CA ARG A 41 10.08 -16.09 -1.04
C ARG A 41 10.14 -17.32 -1.97
N THR A 42 9.23 -17.40 -2.93
CA THR A 42 9.17 -18.48 -3.94
C THR A 42 10.12 -18.28 -5.12
N LEU A 43 10.77 -17.12 -5.23
CA LEU A 43 11.60 -16.68 -6.36
C LEU A 43 10.89 -16.71 -7.73
N ARG A 44 9.54 -16.68 -7.72
CA ARG A 44 8.70 -16.68 -8.93
C ARG A 44 7.88 -15.41 -9.01
N PHE A 45 7.55 -15.01 -10.23
CA PHE A 45 6.53 -14.00 -10.47
C PHE A 45 5.16 -14.51 -10.03
N ILE A 46 4.39 -13.67 -9.34
CA ILE A 46 3.06 -14.02 -8.83
C ILE A 46 2.05 -13.07 -9.46
N CYS A 47 1.04 -13.65 -10.12
CA CYS A 47 -0.11 -12.95 -10.68
C CYS A 47 -1.39 -13.63 -10.22
N LYS A 48 -2.06 -13.09 -9.20
CA LYS A 48 -3.31 -13.65 -8.65
C LYS A 48 -4.08 -12.60 -7.85
N PRO A 49 -5.40 -12.78 -7.65
CA PRO A 49 -6.14 -12.04 -6.63
C PRO A 49 -5.65 -12.41 -5.22
N VAL A 50 -5.57 -11.42 -4.34
CA VAL A 50 -5.27 -11.59 -2.91
C VAL A 50 -6.27 -10.81 -2.08
N HIS A 51 -6.36 -11.12 -0.79
CA HIS A 51 -7.19 -10.38 0.14
C HIS A 51 -6.31 -9.48 1.02
N LEU A 52 -6.78 -8.26 1.24
CA LEU A 52 -6.11 -7.24 2.03
C LEU A 52 -7.02 -6.84 3.18
N LYS A 53 -6.47 -6.75 4.38
CA LYS A 53 -7.14 -6.17 5.53
C LYS A 53 -6.76 -4.71 5.66
N VAL A 54 -7.74 -3.83 5.81
CA VAL A 54 -7.51 -2.42 6.11
C VAL A 54 -7.08 -2.28 7.56
N LYS A 55 -5.90 -1.70 7.80
CA LYS A 55 -5.30 -1.54 9.14
C LYS A 55 -5.33 -0.11 9.65
N ASN A 56 -5.37 0.88 8.75
CA ASN A 56 -5.49 2.28 9.12
C ASN A 56 -6.46 3.00 8.17
N THR A 57 -7.49 3.63 8.73
CA THR A 57 -8.50 4.44 8.02
C THR A 57 -8.33 5.94 8.24
N GLU A 58 -7.30 6.37 8.96
CA GLU A 58 -7.03 7.78 9.27
C GLU A 58 -6.20 8.46 8.17
N THR A 59 -5.98 7.79 7.03
CA THR A 59 -5.20 8.31 5.92
C THR A 59 -6.10 8.91 4.82
N PRO A 60 -5.61 9.90 4.04
CA PRO A 60 -6.28 10.39 2.84
C PRO A 60 -6.67 9.30 1.84
N PHE A 61 -6.00 8.14 1.87
CA PHE A 61 -6.19 7.03 0.95
C PHE A 61 -7.24 6.01 1.41
N THR A 62 -7.62 6.03 2.69
CA THR A 62 -8.45 4.98 3.30
C THR A 62 -9.57 5.51 4.19
N ARG A 63 -9.76 6.83 4.28
CA ARG A 63 -10.81 7.46 5.10
C ARG A 63 -12.25 7.11 4.75
N THR A 64 -12.51 6.55 3.57
CA THR A 64 -13.85 6.06 3.17
C THR A 64 -14.00 4.55 3.34
N LEU A 65 -12.95 3.87 3.80
CA LEU A 65 -12.96 2.44 4.11
C LEU A 65 -13.23 2.23 5.61
N GLN A 66 -13.59 1.00 5.97
CA GLN A 66 -13.77 0.59 7.37
C GLN A 66 -12.54 -0.13 7.90
N GLU A 67 -12.21 0.09 9.17
CA GLU A 67 -11.14 -0.65 9.83
C GLU A 67 -11.48 -2.15 9.83
N HIS A 68 -10.49 -2.99 9.51
CA HIS A 68 -10.63 -4.44 9.32
C HIS A 68 -11.47 -4.89 8.13
N GLN A 69 -11.94 -3.98 7.28
CA GLN A 69 -12.55 -4.34 6.00
C GLN A 69 -11.59 -5.21 5.19
N VAL A 70 -12.12 -6.24 4.53
CA VAL A 70 -11.37 -7.10 3.62
C VAL A 70 -11.64 -6.68 2.18
N LEU A 71 -10.58 -6.43 1.42
CA LEU A 71 -10.61 -6.06 0.01
C LEU A 71 -9.97 -7.15 -0.84
N ARG A 72 -10.55 -7.46 -2.01
CA ARG A 72 -9.96 -8.40 -2.97
C ARG A 72 -9.27 -7.64 -4.11
N VAL A 73 -7.94 -7.62 -4.10
CA VAL A 73 -7.11 -6.82 -5.01
C VAL A 73 -6.09 -7.71 -5.73
N PRO A 74 -5.85 -7.55 -7.04
CA PRO A 74 -4.84 -8.34 -7.75
C PRO A 74 -3.41 -7.91 -7.41
N ILE A 75 -2.48 -8.85 -7.48
CA ILE A 75 -1.03 -8.59 -7.45
C ILE A 75 -0.38 -9.08 -8.76
N ALA A 76 0.74 -8.46 -9.16
CA ALA A 76 1.51 -8.85 -10.34
C ALA A 76 3.00 -8.46 -10.19
N HIS A 77 3.79 -9.23 -9.44
CA HIS A 77 5.19 -8.88 -9.13
C HIS A 77 6.12 -10.09 -8.92
N GLY A 78 7.41 -9.89 -9.21
CA GLY A 78 8.50 -10.82 -8.83
C GLY A 78 9.28 -10.40 -7.58
N GLU A 79 9.18 -9.12 -7.21
CA GLU A 79 9.91 -8.47 -6.12
C GLU A 79 8.95 -7.65 -5.26
N GLY A 80 8.10 -8.35 -4.50
CA GLY A 80 7.08 -7.72 -3.64
C GLY A 80 7.20 -8.10 -2.17
N ASN A 81 8.31 -8.69 -1.75
CA ASN A 81 8.54 -9.09 -0.37
C ASN A 81 9.07 -7.90 0.43
N TYR A 82 8.19 -7.16 1.09
CA TYR A 82 8.56 -6.00 1.89
C TYR A 82 9.33 -6.41 3.14
N TYR A 83 10.43 -5.72 3.41
CA TYR A 83 11.28 -5.94 4.57
C TYR A 83 11.74 -4.63 5.21
N CYS A 84 11.88 -4.62 6.53
CA CYS A 84 12.54 -3.57 7.30
C CYS A 84 13.13 -4.16 8.59
N ASP A 85 14.00 -3.41 9.27
CA ASP A 85 14.53 -3.84 10.56
C ASP A 85 13.50 -3.71 11.70
N ASP A 86 13.77 -4.38 12.82
CA ASP A 86 12.84 -4.41 13.98
C ASP A 86 12.54 -3.02 14.55
N LYS A 87 13.49 -2.09 14.46
CA LYS A 87 13.29 -0.71 14.93
C LYS A 87 12.27 -0.01 14.03
N THR A 88 12.45 -0.11 12.72
CA THR A 88 11.57 0.46 11.70
C THR A 88 10.19 -0.16 11.78
N LEU A 89 10.08 -1.48 11.97
CA LEU A 89 8.79 -2.13 12.14
C LEU A 89 8.02 -1.56 13.35
N LYS A 90 8.68 -1.43 14.50
CA LYS A 90 8.07 -0.82 15.70
C LYS A 90 7.67 0.63 15.46
N GLU A 91 8.48 1.41 14.74
CA GLU A 91 8.10 2.78 14.38
C GLU A 91 6.86 2.81 13.48
N LEU A 92 6.77 1.92 12.50
CA LEU A 92 5.60 1.80 11.62
C LEU A 92 4.34 1.42 12.40
N GLU A 93 4.44 0.50 13.35
CA GLU A 93 3.33 0.09 14.22
C GLU A 93 2.88 1.23 15.14
N ASN A 94 3.82 1.86 15.86
CA ASN A 94 3.53 2.93 16.81
C ASN A 94 2.88 4.15 16.15
N ASN A 95 3.30 4.46 14.91
CA ASN A 95 2.77 5.60 14.15
C ASN A 95 1.55 5.22 13.27
N ARG A 96 1.00 4.01 13.41
CA ARG A 96 -0.11 3.51 12.57
C ARG A 96 0.16 3.61 11.06
N GLN A 97 1.41 3.45 10.64
CA GLN A 97 1.81 3.63 9.23
C GLN A 97 1.54 2.40 8.36
N ILE A 98 1.16 1.26 8.93
CA ILE A 98 0.76 0.07 8.17
C ILE A 98 -0.70 0.25 7.73
N VAL A 99 -0.93 0.34 6.42
CA VAL A 99 -2.25 0.66 5.86
C VAL A 99 -2.99 -0.61 5.41
N PHE A 100 -2.26 -1.54 4.78
CA PHE A 100 -2.81 -2.80 4.30
C PHE A 100 -1.91 -3.98 4.69
N THR A 101 -2.54 -5.09 5.08
CA THR A 101 -1.87 -6.38 5.28
C THR A 101 -2.54 -7.49 4.49
N TYR A 102 -1.77 -8.49 4.04
CA TYR A 102 -2.31 -9.68 3.42
C TYR A 102 -3.06 -10.53 4.44
N CYS A 103 -4.26 -11.00 4.07
CA CYS A 103 -5.11 -11.82 4.90
C CYS A 103 -5.84 -12.90 4.09
N THR A 104 -6.51 -13.82 4.78
CA THR A 104 -7.49 -14.73 4.16
C THR A 104 -8.80 -13.98 3.84
N PRO A 105 -9.73 -14.55 3.06
CA PRO A 105 -11.04 -13.94 2.83
C PRO A 105 -11.80 -13.59 4.13
N GLU A 106 -11.55 -14.32 5.21
CA GLU A 106 -12.13 -14.11 6.55
C GLU A 106 -11.39 -13.05 7.36
N GLY A 107 -10.36 -12.41 6.79
CA GLY A 107 -9.59 -11.36 7.45
C GLY A 107 -8.54 -11.87 8.44
N ILE A 108 -8.12 -13.13 8.33
CA ILE A 108 -7.09 -13.74 9.19
C ILE A 108 -5.71 -13.45 8.59
N GLU A 109 -4.82 -12.86 9.38
CA GLU A 109 -3.44 -12.53 8.98
C GLU A 109 -2.52 -13.69 9.37
N ASN A 110 -2.07 -14.49 8.39
CA ASN A 110 -1.19 -15.63 8.61
C ASN A 110 -0.21 -15.81 7.43
N ASP A 111 0.82 -16.64 7.63
CA ASP A 111 1.86 -16.85 6.61
C ASP A 111 1.31 -17.46 5.30
N ALA A 112 0.21 -18.23 5.36
CA ALA A 112 -0.42 -18.81 4.18
C ALA A 112 -1.14 -17.76 3.31
N ALA A 113 -1.66 -16.70 3.92
CA ALA A 113 -2.23 -15.56 3.23
C ALA A 113 -1.18 -14.68 2.54
N ASN A 114 0.07 -14.73 3.02
CA ASN A 114 1.18 -13.92 2.53
C ASN A 114 1.74 -14.48 1.21
N PRO A 115 1.49 -13.83 0.07
CA PRO A 115 1.88 -14.40 -1.22
C PRO A 115 3.39 -14.33 -1.46
N ASN A 116 4.10 -13.37 -0.87
CA ASN A 116 5.47 -13.01 -1.22
C ASN A 116 6.46 -13.13 -0.07
N GLY A 117 5.99 -13.31 1.17
CA GLY A 117 6.80 -13.43 2.36
C GLY A 117 7.08 -12.11 3.08
N SER A 118 6.33 -11.05 2.75
CA SER A 118 6.49 -9.72 3.36
C SER A 118 6.45 -9.77 4.88
N LEU A 119 7.33 -9.04 5.54
CA LEU A 119 7.37 -8.94 7.00
C LEU A 119 6.01 -8.49 7.54
N ALA A 120 5.54 -9.15 8.61
CA ALA A 120 4.24 -8.87 9.26
C ALA A 120 3.03 -8.85 8.30
N ASN A 121 3.09 -9.57 7.18
CA ASN A 121 2.08 -9.57 6.12
C ASN A 121 1.84 -8.18 5.48
N ILE A 122 2.79 -7.24 5.59
CA ILE A 122 2.61 -5.88 5.09
C ILE A 122 2.42 -5.89 3.57
N ALA A 123 1.33 -5.28 3.10
CA ALA A 123 1.01 -5.11 1.69
C ALA A 123 1.12 -3.63 1.25
N GLY A 124 0.99 -2.69 2.18
CA GLY A 124 1.21 -1.27 1.94
C GLY A 124 1.36 -0.44 3.21
N ILE A 125 2.16 0.62 3.12
CA ILE A 125 2.51 1.53 4.22
C ILE A 125 2.43 2.99 3.78
N THR A 126 2.31 3.89 4.75
CA THR A 126 2.41 5.33 4.54
C THR A 126 3.67 5.93 5.18
N ASN A 127 4.08 7.12 4.73
CA ASN A 127 5.05 7.94 5.45
C ASN A 127 4.46 8.48 6.77
N LYS A 128 5.31 9.07 7.64
CA LYS A 128 4.89 9.59 8.95
C LYS A 128 3.83 10.71 8.85
N ALA A 129 3.82 11.48 7.77
CA ALA A 129 2.85 12.54 7.53
C ALA A 129 1.51 12.04 6.94
N GLY A 130 1.42 10.77 6.54
CA GLY A 130 0.18 10.17 6.02
C GLY A 130 -0.13 10.45 4.55
N ASN A 131 0.65 11.28 3.86
CA ASN A 131 0.36 11.76 2.50
C ASN A 131 1.08 10.98 1.39
N VAL A 132 1.93 10.02 1.72
CA VAL A 132 2.61 9.16 0.75
C VAL A 132 2.27 7.70 1.04
N LEU A 133 1.51 7.05 0.16
CA LEU A 133 1.15 5.63 0.27
C LEU A 133 1.92 4.81 -0.75
N GLY A 134 2.57 3.74 -0.29
CA GLY A 134 3.13 2.69 -1.13
C GLY A 134 2.40 1.36 -0.92
N MET A 135 2.03 0.67 -1.99
CA MET A 135 1.41 -0.65 -1.90
C MET A 135 1.78 -1.55 -3.08
N MET A 136 1.93 -2.86 -2.82
CA MET A 136 2.22 -3.86 -3.87
C MET A 136 1.00 -4.32 -4.67
N PRO A 137 -0.19 -4.50 -4.07
CA PRO A 137 -1.40 -4.82 -4.82
C PRO A 137 -1.81 -3.68 -5.77
N HIS A 138 -2.54 -4.03 -6.82
CA HIS A 138 -2.97 -3.15 -7.91
C HIS A 138 -4.45 -2.76 -7.79
N PRO A 139 -4.82 -1.77 -6.96
CA PRO A 139 -6.21 -1.33 -6.82
C PRO A 139 -6.75 -0.72 -8.12
N GLU A 140 -5.90 -0.13 -8.95
CA GLU A 140 -6.27 0.42 -10.25
C GLU A 140 -6.78 -0.66 -11.22
N ARG A 141 -6.37 -1.93 -11.04
CA ARG A 141 -6.83 -3.06 -11.86
C ARG A 141 -8.13 -3.69 -11.35
N CYS A 142 -8.70 -3.20 -10.26
CA CYS A 142 -10.00 -3.64 -9.75
C CYS A 142 -10.84 -2.47 -9.23
N SER A 143 -10.82 -1.35 -9.97
CA SER A 143 -11.64 -0.16 -9.67
C SER A 143 -12.89 -0.05 -10.56
N GLU A 144 -13.07 -0.94 -11.52
CA GLU A 144 -14.22 -0.97 -12.42
C GLU A 144 -14.71 -2.40 -12.62
N SER A 145 -16.03 -2.58 -12.67
CA SER A 145 -16.65 -3.90 -12.81
C SER A 145 -16.16 -4.67 -14.05
N VAL A 146 -15.84 -3.96 -15.13
CA VAL A 146 -15.32 -4.53 -16.39
C VAL A 146 -13.88 -5.05 -16.24
N MET A 147 -13.09 -4.52 -15.29
CA MET A 147 -11.67 -4.86 -15.13
C MET A 147 -11.41 -6.00 -14.14
N GLY A 148 -12.43 -6.52 -13.45
CA GLY A 148 -12.31 -7.69 -12.57
C GLY A 148 -12.69 -7.46 -11.11
N GLY A 149 -13.23 -6.28 -10.77
CA GLY A 149 -13.76 -5.98 -9.44
C GLY A 149 -13.89 -4.47 -9.20
N VAL A 150 -14.50 -4.09 -8.07
CA VAL A 150 -14.66 -2.68 -7.65
C VAL A 150 -13.97 -2.37 -6.32
N ASP A 151 -13.33 -3.35 -5.70
CA ASP A 151 -12.73 -3.23 -4.36
C ASP A 151 -11.57 -2.23 -4.28
N GLY A 152 -10.95 -1.88 -5.43
CA GLY A 152 -9.91 -0.85 -5.50
C GLY A 152 -10.45 0.58 -5.57
N TYR A 153 -11.69 0.76 -6.05
CA TYR A 153 -12.31 2.08 -6.25
C TYR A 153 -12.36 2.94 -4.97
N PRO A 154 -12.70 2.39 -3.78
CA PRO A 154 -12.77 3.17 -2.55
C PRO A 154 -11.46 3.90 -2.19
N ILE A 155 -10.29 3.39 -2.60
CA ILE A 155 -9.00 4.05 -2.34
C ILE A 155 -8.90 5.37 -3.12
N PHE A 156 -9.30 5.36 -4.40
CA PHE A 156 -9.33 6.57 -5.22
C PHE A 156 -10.45 7.52 -4.79
N ALA A 157 -11.62 6.99 -4.40
CA ALA A 157 -12.70 7.79 -3.85
C ALA A 157 -12.29 8.52 -2.56
N ALA A 158 -11.53 7.87 -1.68
CA ALA A 158 -10.96 8.50 -0.48
C ALA A 158 -10.06 9.69 -0.81
N MET A 159 -9.17 9.53 -1.80
CA MET A 159 -8.28 10.60 -2.25
C MET A 159 -9.07 11.80 -2.81
N ILE A 160 -10.08 11.54 -3.64
CA ILE A 160 -10.95 12.60 -4.18
C ILE A 160 -11.66 13.34 -3.05
N SER A 161 -12.24 12.59 -2.11
CA SER A 161 -12.93 13.17 -0.95
C SER A 161 -11.99 14.05 -0.11
N TRP A 162 -10.74 13.64 0.08
CA TRP A 162 -9.74 14.43 0.78
C TRP A 162 -9.39 15.72 0.05
N LEU A 163 -9.12 15.64 -1.26
CA LEU A 163 -8.77 16.81 -2.07
C LEU A 163 -9.92 17.83 -2.15
N GLN A 164 -11.16 17.37 -2.15
CA GLN A 164 -12.34 18.25 -2.09
C GLN A 164 -12.51 18.97 -0.75
N GLU A 165 -12.02 18.39 0.34
CA GLU A 165 -12.08 19.00 1.67
C GLU A 165 -10.94 20.00 1.89
N VAL A 166 -9.71 19.63 1.53
CA VAL A 166 -8.52 20.48 1.71
C VAL A 166 -8.42 21.57 0.64
N GLY A 167 -9.05 21.37 -0.52
CA GLY A 167 -9.14 22.37 -1.59
C GLY A 167 -10.27 23.40 -1.40
N ARG A 168 -11.04 23.32 -0.31
CA ARG A 168 -11.97 24.37 0.15
C ARG A 168 -11.26 25.28 1.13
#